data_AF-A0A136KN39-F1
#
_entry.id   AF-A0A136KN39-F1
#
_cell.length_a   1.000
_cell.length_b   1.000
_cell.length_c   1.000
_cell.angle_alpha   90.00
_cell.angle_beta   90.00
_cell.angle_gamma   90.00
#
_symmetry.space_group_name_H-M   'P 1'
#
loop_
_entity.id
_entity.type
_entity.pdbx_description
1 polymer ?
#
loop_
_entity_poly.entity_id
_entity_poly.type
_entity_poly.pdbx_seq_one_letter_code
_entity_poly.pdbx_strand_id
1 'polypeptide(L)'
;MQCICIGLCLHRFFILSLKTIPSVLLEKDIKIYKVVVVQALEGTVFYLIIIAMVFMNFDIQSLVVAVLARAVIGTTLIYILNPWLPTLSFSWSAAKRLLRYGVPFQGNSFLAFFKDDLLILYLGGAIGLTNLGYVTFAKKYAEFSIRLIMDNINRVAFPLFARFQADSTLLKKSLEKVLYYETISIFAITIGAMLVFDVLLQVIPGGYYDKWHLSLTSFYFFSLSALFVSLYSPLINLFNAVGKVNKSLLFMLYFTVLTWVLIPPMIVLFGYQGISYAFFIMSLSFFLVLKEAIKIVRFSMRSVLRDVFVALTAMIAVIVFLRLVLLDTLEQSFAYLVAAIVCGGGVYIANSWYKIKGRALYGEVVDLFKKYKTHMSSIAVITVNYKNYSDTEELIASFSKQTNKNYHIYVVDVSPQPESLPDYKQVTRINAENRGYAFGLNTGYRLAEQDGYKKYVFINNDVLVAQDFVASATTSIATHPSKPYRRQNIICKRV
;
A
#
# COMPACT_ATOMS: atom_id res chain seq x y z
N MET A 1 1.77 -40.37 0.31
CA MET A 1 2.56 -39.14 0.54
C MET A 1 1.78 -37.86 0.21
N GLN A 2 1.17 -37.73 -0.98
CA GLN A 2 0.32 -36.59 -1.33
C GLN A 2 -0.87 -36.36 -0.37
N CYS A 3 -1.57 -37.41 0.08
CA CYS A 3 -2.65 -37.27 1.07
C CYS A 3 -2.20 -36.71 2.42
N ILE A 4 -0.96 -37.01 2.85
CA ILE A 4 -0.38 -36.50 4.10
C ILE A 4 -0.08 -35.00 3.94
N CYS A 5 0.48 -34.59 2.79
CA CYS A 5 0.70 -33.17 2.48
C CYS A 5 -0.62 -32.39 2.44
N ILE A 6 -1.70 -32.97 1.88
CA ILE A 6 -3.03 -32.35 1.88
C ILE A 6 -3.58 -32.22 3.30
N GLY A 7 -3.48 -33.27 4.12
CA GLY A 7 -3.88 -33.24 5.54
C GLY A 7 -3.12 -32.20 6.36
N LEU A 8 -1.83 -32.01 6.10
CA LEU A 8 -1.01 -30.98 6.74
C LEU A 8 -1.37 -29.57 6.26
N CYS A 9 -1.72 -29.40 4.98
CA CYS A 9 -2.26 -28.14 4.47
C CYS A 9 -3.60 -27.77 5.11
N LEU A 10 -4.45 -28.74 5.46
CA LEU A 10 -5.68 -28.50 6.22
C LEU A 10 -5.39 -28.05 7.65
N HIS A 11 -4.38 -28.60 8.32
CA HIS A 11 -3.97 -28.13 9.66
C HIS A 11 -3.52 -26.66 9.64
N ARG A 12 -2.80 -26.25 8.59
CA ARG A 12 -2.44 -24.84 8.39
C ARG A 12 -3.65 -23.93 8.33
N PHE A 13 -4.76 -24.36 7.74
CA PHE A 13 -5.97 -23.55 7.65
C PHE A 13 -6.48 -23.14 9.05
N PHE A 14 -6.58 -24.10 9.97
CA PHE A 14 -7.00 -23.84 11.35
C PHE A 14 -6.05 -22.89 12.09
N ILE A 15 -4.74 -23.11 11.95
CA ILE A 15 -3.71 -22.25 12.58
C ILE A 15 -3.81 -20.81 12.05
N LEU A 16 -4.11 -20.64 10.76
CA LEU A 16 -4.26 -19.33 10.13
C LEU A 16 -5.53 -18.62 10.60
N SER A 17 -6.66 -19.34 10.72
CA SER A 17 -7.90 -18.78 11.25
C SER A 17 -7.72 -18.21 12.66
N LEU A 18 -6.95 -18.89 13.52
CA LEU A 18 -6.64 -18.42 14.87
C LEU A 18 -5.84 -17.11 14.86
N LYS A 19 -4.94 -16.93 13.89
CA LYS A 19 -4.12 -15.71 13.73
C LYS A 19 -4.94 -14.50 13.26
N THR A 20 -6.01 -14.72 12.48
CA THR A 20 -6.77 -13.65 11.83
C THR A 20 -7.35 -12.65 12.83
N ILE A 21 -7.97 -13.11 13.92
CA ILE A 21 -8.62 -12.21 14.89
C ILE A 21 -7.61 -11.30 15.62
N PRO A 22 -6.52 -11.81 16.23
CA PRO A 22 -5.47 -10.96 16.81
C PRO A 22 -4.89 -9.94 15.82
N SER A 23 -4.71 -10.35 14.56
CA SER A 23 -4.16 -9.48 13.51
C SER A 23 -5.13 -8.35 13.16
N VAL A 24 -6.40 -8.67 12.97
CA VAL A 24 -7.46 -7.67 12.71
C VAL A 24 -7.60 -6.69 13.88
N LEU A 25 -7.49 -7.17 15.13
CA LEU A 25 -7.50 -6.29 16.30
C LEU A 25 -6.30 -5.33 16.32
N LEU A 26 -5.10 -5.82 15.98
CA LEU A 26 -3.90 -4.98 15.85
C LEU A 26 -4.03 -3.96 14.72
N GLU A 27 -4.62 -4.34 13.58
CA GLU A 27 -4.89 -3.42 12.47
C GLU A 27 -5.92 -2.36 12.85
N LYS A 28 -6.98 -2.76 13.58
CA LYS A 28 -7.99 -1.84 14.11
C LYS A 28 -7.39 -0.83 15.09
N ASP A 29 -6.40 -1.26 15.88
CA ASP A 29 -5.65 -0.41 16.82
C ASP A 29 -4.50 0.36 16.15
N ILE A 30 -4.38 0.33 14.80
CA ILE A 30 -3.35 1.02 14.00
C ILE A 30 -1.92 0.57 14.36
N LYS A 31 -1.74 -0.65 14.89
CA LYS A 31 -0.44 -1.25 15.20
C LYS A 31 0.04 -2.17 14.07
N ILE A 32 -0.12 -1.74 12.82
CA ILE A 32 0.17 -2.53 11.60
C ILE A 32 1.63 -2.98 11.56
N TYR A 33 2.57 -2.18 12.07
CA TYR A 33 4.00 -2.54 12.13
C TYR A 33 4.24 -3.86 12.87
N LYS A 34 3.42 -4.20 13.90
CA LYS A 34 3.52 -5.47 14.61
C LYS A 34 3.16 -6.65 13.72
N VAL A 35 2.10 -6.51 12.91
CA VAL A 35 1.68 -7.53 11.94
C VAL A 35 2.77 -7.73 10.87
N VAL A 36 3.39 -6.65 10.39
CA VAL A 36 4.48 -6.69 9.42
C VAL A 36 5.72 -7.39 9.98
N VAL A 37 6.11 -7.11 11.24
CA VAL A 37 7.24 -7.79 11.89
C VAL A 37 6.99 -9.29 11.99
N VAL A 38 5.78 -9.71 12.37
CA VAL A 38 5.42 -11.14 12.40
C VAL A 38 5.54 -11.77 11.01
N GLN A 39 5.02 -11.12 9.96
CA GLN A 39 5.13 -11.61 8.58
C GLN A 39 6.58 -11.73 8.11
N ALA A 40 7.44 -10.78 8.48
CA ALA A 40 8.87 -10.83 8.16
C ALA A 40 9.53 -12.05 8.83
N LEU A 41 9.29 -12.26 10.12
CA LEU A 41 9.80 -13.41 10.87
C LEU A 41 9.29 -14.74 10.31
N GLU A 42 8.02 -14.83 9.92
CA GLU A 42 7.48 -16.01 9.22
C GLU A 42 8.22 -16.32 7.93
N GLY A 43 8.52 -15.28 7.13
CA GLY A 43 9.30 -15.40 5.91
C GLY A 43 10.71 -15.90 6.18
N THR A 44 11.39 -15.32 7.17
CA THR A 44 12.74 -15.74 7.58
C THR A 44 12.75 -17.20 8.02
N VAL A 45 11.85 -17.59 8.91
CA VAL A 45 11.69 -18.99 9.37
C VAL A 45 11.46 -19.93 8.19
N PHE A 46 10.55 -19.56 7.28
CA PHE A 46 10.24 -20.38 6.13
C PHE A 46 11.47 -20.67 5.27
N TYR A 47 12.25 -19.64 4.94
CA TYR A 47 13.47 -19.82 4.13
C TYR A 47 14.56 -20.57 4.87
N LEU A 48 14.79 -20.27 6.15
CA LEU A 48 15.79 -20.97 6.96
C LEU A 48 15.52 -22.47 7.04
N ILE A 49 14.25 -22.86 7.24
CA ILE A 49 13.87 -24.27 7.32
C ILE A 49 14.04 -24.95 5.96
N ILE A 50 13.64 -24.31 4.85
CA ILE A 50 13.88 -24.87 3.51
C ILE A 50 15.36 -25.09 3.29
N ILE A 51 16.20 -24.08 3.55
CA ILE A 51 17.65 -24.16 3.34
C ILE A 51 18.24 -25.31 4.18
N ALA A 52 17.91 -25.36 5.47
CA ALA A 52 18.40 -26.40 6.37
C ALA A 52 17.97 -27.81 5.92
N MET A 53 16.71 -27.99 5.54
CA MET A 53 16.19 -29.30 5.12
C MET A 53 16.73 -29.74 3.76
N VAL A 54 16.94 -28.81 2.83
CA VAL A 54 17.58 -29.11 1.53
C VAL A 54 19.03 -29.55 1.74
N PHE A 55 19.77 -28.91 2.66
CA PHE A 55 21.12 -29.39 3.04
C PHE A 55 21.12 -30.78 3.68
N MET A 56 20.01 -31.19 4.29
CA MET A 56 19.80 -32.53 4.82
C MET A 56 19.24 -33.53 3.79
N ASN A 57 19.26 -33.18 2.48
CA ASN A 57 18.76 -33.97 1.36
C ASN A 57 17.24 -34.24 1.36
N PHE A 58 16.44 -33.40 2.04
CA PHE A 58 14.99 -33.45 1.91
C PHE A 58 14.53 -32.63 0.70
N ASP A 59 13.71 -33.25 -0.16
CA ASP A 59 13.15 -32.61 -1.35
C ASP A 59 11.83 -31.86 -1.02
N ILE A 60 10.68 -32.24 -1.61
CA ILE A 60 9.38 -31.56 -1.43
C ILE A 60 8.91 -31.51 0.04
N GLN A 61 9.36 -32.45 0.88
CA GLN A 61 9.05 -32.47 2.31
C GLN A 61 9.53 -31.20 3.04
N SER A 62 10.64 -30.60 2.58
CA SER A 62 11.16 -29.34 3.12
C SER A 62 10.12 -28.21 3.07
N LEU A 63 9.37 -28.14 1.96
CA LEU A 63 8.36 -27.12 1.74
C LEU A 63 7.18 -27.29 2.70
N VAL A 64 6.71 -28.52 2.90
CA VAL A 64 5.58 -28.80 3.80
C VAL A 64 5.93 -28.42 5.24
N VAL A 65 7.10 -28.85 5.71
CA VAL A 65 7.56 -28.55 7.07
C VAL A 65 7.77 -27.04 7.26
N ALA A 66 8.40 -26.36 6.29
CA ALA A 66 8.58 -24.91 6.35
C ALA A 66 7.25 -24.15 6.37
N VAL A 67 6.25 -24.58 5.57
CA VAL A 67 4.91 -23.98 5.53
C VAL A 67 4.17 -24.14 6.86
N LEU A 68 4.31 -25.29 7.53
CA LEU A 68 3.71 -25.52 8.85
C LEU A 68 4.42 -24.74 9.94
N ALA A 69 5.75 -24.80 9.98
CA ALA A 69 6.56 -24.13 10.98
C ALA A 69 6.35 -22.61 10.95
N ARG A 70 6.33 -22.00 9.76
CA ARG A 70 6.01 -20.56 9.65
C ARG A 70 4.60 -20.25 10.16
N ALA A 71 3.62 -21.14 9.95
CA ALA A 71 2.26 -20.90 10.40
C ALA A 71 2.16 -20.96 11.93
N VAL A 72 2.80 -21.97 12.54
CA VAL A 72 2.86 -22.11 14.00
C VAL A 72 3.57 -20.91 14.62
N ILE A 73 4.78 -20.59 14.18
CA ILE A 73 5.55 -19.46 14.72
C ILE A 73 4.80 -18.14 14.51
N GLY A 74 4.22 -17.94 13.34
CA GLY A 74 3.37 -16.80 13.04
C GLY A 74 2.22 -16.59 14.00
N THR A 75 1.46 -17.66 14.26
CA THR A 75 0.35 -17.64 15.21
C THR A 75 0.84 -17.45 16.64
N THR A 76 1.92 -18.10 17.06
CA THR A 76 2.50 -17.91 18.39
C THR A 76 2.94 -16.46 18.61
N LEU A 77 3.68 -15.88 17.66
CA LEU A 77 4.16 -14.50 17.75
C LEU A 77 3.01 -13.50 17.79
N ILE A 78 1.96 -13.68 16.99
CA ILE A 78 0.82 -12.74 17.03
C ILE A 78 0.09 -12.80 18.38
N TYR A 79 -0.06 -14.00 18.97
CA TYR A 79 -0.71 -14.16 20.27
C TYR A 79 0.15 -13.59 21.41
N ILE A 80 1.48 -13.64 21.30
CA ILE A 80 2.38 -12.94 22.24
C ILE A 80 2.17 -11.43 22.15
N LEU A 81 2.04 -10.88 20.94
CA LEU A 81 1.90 -9.43 20.71
C LEU A 81 0.50 -8.89 21.02
N ASN A 82 -0.53 -9.71 20.81
CA ASN A 82 -1.93 -9.39 21.09
C ASN A 82 -2.66 -10.65 21.58
N PRO A 83 -2.62 -10.93 22.89
CA PRO A 83 -3.28 -12.09 23.46
C PRO A 83 -4.79 -11.99 23.26
N TRP A 84 -5.35 -12.85 22.42
CA TRP A 84 -6.78 -13.01 22.26
C TRP A 84 -7.13 -14.45 22.53
N LEU A 85 -7.76 -14.73 23.67
CA LEU A 85 -8.21 -16.07 24.01
C LEU A 85 -9.63 -16.28 23.47
N PRO A 86 -9.85 -17.21 22.52
CA PRO A 86 -11.20 -17.54 22.09
C PRO A 86 -11.99 -18.11 23.26
N THR A 87 -13.05 -17.44 23.66
CA THR A 87 -14.02 -17.96 24.64
C THR A 87 -15.09 -18.76 23.92
N LEU A 88 -15.48 -19.92 24.48
CA LEU A 88 -16.58 -20.73 23.96
C LEU A 88 -17.92 -20.07 24.31
N SER A 89 -18.31 -19.07 23.53
CA SER A 89 -19.62 -18.40 23.61
C SER A 89 -20.26 -18.38 22.23
N PHE A 90 -21.36 -19.11 22.05
CA PHE A 90 -22.07 -19.16 20.77
C PHE A 90 -23.35 -18.33 20.83
N SER A 91 -23.51 -17.41 19.88
CA SER A 91 -24.74 -16.63 19.72
C SER A 91 -25.21 -16.73 18.28
N TRP A 92 -26.34 -17.42 18.08
CA TRP A 92 -26.95 -17.55 16.77
C TRP A 92 -27.36 -16.19 16.18
N SER A 93 -27.81 -15.27 17.01
CA SER A 93 -28.12 -13.88 16.63
C SER A 93 -26.89 -13.15 16.07
N ALA A 94 -25.75 -13.24 16.78
CA ALA A 94 -24.50 -12.63 16.32
C ALA A 94 -23.98 -13.30 15.04
N ALA A 95 -24.05 -14.63 14.95
CA ALA A 95 -23.66 -15.40 13.77
C ALA A 95 -24.52 -15.02 12.54
N LYS A 96 -25.85 -14.96 12.68
CA LYS A 96 -26.76 -14.56 11.60
C LYS A 96 -26.48 -13.14 11.12
N ARG A 97 -26.22 -12.20 12.04
CA ARG A 97 -25.84 -10.83 11.70
C ARG A 97 -24.51 -10.80 10.95
N LEU A 98 -23.47 -11.48 11.46
CA LEU A 98 -22.15 -11.55 10.81
C LEU A 98 -22.24 -12.22 9.44
N LEU A 99 -22.96 -13.33 9.29
CA LEU A 99 -23.12 -14.04 8.02
C LEU A 99 -23.91 -13.22 6.99
N ARG A 100 -24.93 -12.45 7.42
CA ARG A 100 -25.67 -11.56 6.50
C ARG A 100 -24.77 -10.51 5.84
N TYR A 101 -23.71 -10.07 6.53
CA TYR A 101 -22.70 -9.16 5.98
C TYR A 101 -21.54 -9.90 5.29
N GLY A 102 -21.04 -10.97 5.92
CA GLY A 102 -19.87 -11.72 5.48
C GLY A 102 -20.10 -12.52 4.21
N VAL A 103 -21.26 -13.16 4.04
CA VAL A 103 -21.54 -13.99 2.85
C VAL A 103 -21.55 -13.16 1.56
N PRO A 104 -22.27 -12.02 1.46
CA PRO A 104 -22.17 -11.16 0.28
C PRO A 104 -20.77 -10.59 0.07
N PHE A 105 -20.08 -10.20 1.14
CA PHE A 105 -18.71 -9.68 1.06
C PHE A 105 -17.72 -10.73 0.53
N GLN A 106 -17.84 -11.98 0.99
CA GLN A 106 -17.11 -13.13 0.47
C GLN A 106 -17.49 -13.50 -0.96
N GLY A 107 -18.61 -13.00 -1.51
CA GLY A 107 -18.97 -13.17 -2.91
C GLY A 107 -17.86 -12.66 -3.85
N ASN A 108 -17.25 -11.50 -3.56
CA ASN A 108 -16.12 -10.98 -4.33
C ASN A 108 -14.87 -11.87 -4.19
N SER A 109 -14.59 -12.35 -2.98
CA SER A 109 -13.49 -13.30 -2.74
C SER A 109 -13.72 -14.64 -3.44
N PHE A 110 -14.96 -15.09 -3.52
CA PHE A 110 -15.35 -16.35 -4.16
C PHE A 110 -15.27 -16.25 -5.69
N LEU A 111 -15.68 -15.12 -6.27
CA LEU A 111 -15.47 -14.81 -7.68
C LEU A 111 -13.97 -14.76 -8.03
N ALA A 112 -13.16 -14.13 -7.18
CA ALA A 112 -11.71 -14.11 -7.35
C ALA A 112 -11.11 -15.52 -7.26
N PHE A 113 -11.54 -16.34 -6.29
CA PHE A 113 -11.15 -17.74 -6.17
C PHE A 113 -11.49 -18.53 -7.44
N PHE A 114 -12.70 -18.38 -7.98
CA PHE A 114 -13.11 -19.06 -9.21
C PHE A 114 -12.32 -18.59 -10.44
N LYS A 115 -11.98 -17.30 -10.51
CA LYS A 115 -11.24 -16.73 -11.64
C LYS A 115 -9.74 -17.06 -11.60
N ASP A 116 -9.10 -16.93 -10.44
CA ASP A 116 -7.64 -16.93 -10.33
C ASP A 116 -7.12 -18.25 -9.73
N ASP A 117 -7.68 -18.72 -8.61
CA ASP A 117 -7.18 -19.90 -7.91
C ASP A 117 -7.63 -21.21 -8.57
N LEU A 118 -8.91 -21.31 -8.93
CA LEU A 118 -9.45 -22.48 -9.62
C LEU A 118 -8.83 -22.62 -11.03
N LEU A 119 -8.50 -21.49 -11.66
CA LEU A 119 -7.78 -21.50 -12.93
C LEU A 119 -6.43 -22.20 -12.80
N ILE A 120 -5.65 -21.96 -11.74
CA ILE A 120 -4.36 -22.64 -11.53
C ILE A 120 -4.55 -24.17 -11.44
N LEU A 121 -5.60 -24.63 -10.76
CA LEU A 121 -5.93 -26.05 -10.68
C LEU A 121 -6.27 -26.63 -12.06
N TYR A 122 -7.13 -25.94 -12.81
CA TYR A 122 -7.46 -26.31 -14.19
C TYR A 122 -6.22 -26.38 -15.07
N LEU A 123 -5.34 -25.37 -15.02
CA LEU A 123 -4.10 -25.32 -15.78
C LEU A 123 -3.17 -26.49 -15.43
N GLY A 124 -3.05 -26.84 -14.14
CA GLY A 124 -2.25 -27.99 -13.72
C GLY A 124 -2.70 -29.31 -14.36
N GLY A 125 -4.02 -29.50 -14.51
CA GLY A 125 -4.60 -30.65 -15.21
C GLY A 125 -4.48 -30.55 -16.74
N ALA A 126 -4.65 -29.37 -17.32
CA ALA A 126 -4.72 -29.18 -18.77
C ALA A 126 -3.35 -29.16 -19.47
N ILE A 127 -2.33 -28.55 -18.85
CA ILE A 127 -0.99 -28.39 -19.46
C ILE A 127 0.12 -29.15 -18.71
N GLY A 128 -0.19 -29.77 -17.57
CA GLY A 128 0.77 -30.47 -16.72
C GLY A 128 1.58 -29.54 -15.80
N LEU A 129 2.16 -30.13 -14.75
CA LEU A 129 2.82 -29.37 -13.67
C LEU A 129 4.09 -28.63 -14.12
N THR A 130 4.86 -29.19 -15.05
CA THR A 130 6.08 -28.55 -15.57
C THR A 130 5.75 -27.24 -16.30
N ASN A 131 4.79 -27.30 -17.24
CA ASN A 131 4.37 -26.13 -18.00
C ASN A 131 3.64 -25.11 -17.11
N LEU A 132 2.86 -25.58 -16.13
CA LEU A 132 2.28 -24.70 -15.11
C LEU A 132 3.39 -23.96 -14.33
N GLY A 133 4.50 -24.63 -14.01
CA GLY A 133 5.68 -24.02 -13.40
C GLY A 133 6.24 -22.87 -14.25
N TYR A 134 6.41 -23.09 -15.55
CA TYR A 134 6.89 -22.04 -16.48
C TYR A 134 5.94 -20.84 -16.56
N VAL A 135 4.63 -21.08 -16.69
CA VAL A 135 3.62 -20.03 -16.80
C VAL A 135 3.51 -19.23 -15.50
N THR A 136 3.47 -19.91 -14.35
CA THR A 136 3.37 -19.25 -13.04
C THR A 136 4.64 -18.48 -12.70
N PHE A 137 5.81 -18.99 -13.08
CA PHE A 137 7.07 -18.26 -13.00
C PHE A 137 7.03 -16.98 -13.83
N ALA A 138 6.70 -17.08 -15.12
CA ALA A 138 6.58 -15.93 -16.01
C ALA A 138 5.63 -14.87 -15.45
N LYS A 139 4.42 -15.27 -15.04
CA LYS A 139 3.41 -14.38 -14.47
C LYS A 139 3.89 -13.72 -13.17
N LYS A 140 4.57 -14.47 -12.29
CA LYS A 140 5.09 -13.97 -11.02
C LYS A 140 6.06 -12.80 -11.22
N TYR A 141 7.00 -12.91 -12.15
CA TYR A 141 7.98 -11.86 -12.40
C TYR A 141 7.41 -10.71 -13.22
N ALA A 142 6.55 -11.00 -14.20
CA ALA A 142 5.90 -9.96 -15.01
C ALA A 142 5.01 -9.02 -14.17
N GLU A 143 4.24 -9.57 -13.23
CA GLU A 143 3.33 -8.78 -12.37
C GLU A 143 4.01 -8.25 -11.09
N PHE A 144 5.32 -8.40 -10.94
CA PHE A 144 6.05 -7.95 -9.76
C PHE A 144 5.93 -6.43 -9.56
N SER A 145 6.02 -5.65 -10.65
CA SER A 145 5.89 -4.19 -10.63
C SER A 145 4.52 -3.73 -10.15
N ILE A 146 3.45 -4.41 -10.60
CA ILE A 146 2.07 -4.16 -10.15
C ILE A 146 1.96 -4.37 -8.65
N ARG A 147 2.36 -5.55 -8.15
CA ARG A 147 2.24 -5.88 -6.72
C ARG A 147 3.03 -4.92 -5.83
N LEU A 148 4.19 -4.47 -6.30
CA LEU A 148 5.03 -3.54 -5.54
C LEU A 148 4.44 -2.13 -5.46
N ILE A 149 3.88 -1.63 -6.56
CA ILE A 149 3.47 -0.22 -6.67
C ILE A 149 1.95 -0.07 -6.54
N MET A 150 1.21 -0.76 -7.40
CA MET A 150 -0.23 -0.60 -7.56
C MET A 150 -0.99 -0.93 -6.27
N ASP A 151 -0.64 -2.03 -5.58
CA ASP A 151 -1.35 -2.45 -4.37
C ASP A 151 -1.19 -1.42 -3.23
N ASN A 152 -0.02 -0.78 -3.14
CA ASN A 152 0.25 0.25 -2.14
C ASN A 152 -0.44 1.58 -2.46
N ILE A 153 -0.43 1.99 -3.73
CA ILE A 153 -1.10 3.21 -4.17
C ILE A 153 -2.62 3.05 -4.07
N ASN A 154 -3.19 1.91 -4.49
CA ASN A 154 -4.63 1.69 -4.44
C ASN A 154 -5.21 1.69 -3.01
N ARG A 155 -4.44 1.24 -2.01
CA ARG A 155 -4.84 1.31 -0.60
C ARG A 155 -5.09 2.74 -0.10
N VAL A 156 -4.34 3.72 -0.61
CA VAL A 156 -4.51 5.14 -0.26
C VAL A 156 -5.40 5.89 -1.25
N ALA A 157 -5.46 5.45 -2.51
CA ALA A 157 -6.28 6.06 -3.54
C ALA A 157 -7.78 5.89 -3.27
N PHE A 158 -8.21 4.72 -2.77
CA PHE A 158 -9.63 4.47 -2.53
C PHE A 158 -10.27 5.46 -1.51
N PRO A 159 -9.72 5.66 -0.29
CA PRO A 159 -10.25 6.65 0.64
C PRO A 159 -10.20 8.08 0.09
N LEU A 160 -9.18 8.40 -0.71
CA LEU A 160 -9.03 9.70 -1.34
C LEU A 160 -10.15 9.98 -2.34
N PHE A 161 -10.45 9.01 -3.22
CA PHE A 161 -11.53 9.10 -4.19
C PHE A 161 -12.90 9.17 -3.50
N ALA A 162 -13.13 8.36 -2.47
CA ALA A 162 -14.39 8.36 -1.72
C ALA A 162 -14.62 9.69 -0.99
N ARG A 163 -13.56 10.30 -0.44
CA ARG A 163 -13.64 11.62 0.20
C ARG A 163 -13.98 12.73 -0.79
N PHE A 164 -13.43 12.68 -1.99
CA PHE A 164 -13.63 13.71 -3.01
C PHE A 164 -14.77 13.40 -4.00
N GLN A 165 -15.58 12.37 -3.76
CA GLN A 165 -16.63 11.95 -4.71
C GLN A 165 -17.63 13.07 -5.08
N ALA A 166 -17.85 14.03 -4.18
CA ALA A 166 -18.75 15.17 -4.40
C ALA A 166 -18.10 16.34 -5.17
N ASP A 167 -16.75 16.44 -5.13
CA ASP A 167 -16.00 17.48 -5.84
C ASP A 167 -15.34 16.88 -7.08
N SER A 168 -15.99 17.05 -8.23
CA SER A 168 -15.53 16.54 -9.51
C SER A 168 -14.13 17.04 -9.90
N THR A 169 -13.75 18.25 -9.47
CA THR A 169 -12.44 18.83 -9.79
C THR A 169 -11.34 18.17 -8.97
N LEU A 170 -11.54 18.02 -7.67
CA LEU A 170 -10.58 17.32 -6.79
C LEU A 170 -10.50 15.83 -7.09
N LEU A 171 -11.63 15.19 -7.41
CA LEU A 171 -11.67 13.79 -7.82
C LEU A 171 -10.87 13.56 -9.11
N LYS A 172 -11.09 14.41 -10.13
CA LYS A 172 -10.31 14.39 -11.37
C LYS A 172 -8.82 14.55 -11.11
N LYS A 173 -8.42 15.58 -10.36
CA LYS A 173 -7.00 15.83 -10.04
C LYS A 173 -6.38 14.64 -9.32
N SER A 174 -7.11 14.05 -8.37
CA SER A 174 -6.63 12.89 -7.61
C SER A 174 -6.46 11.66 -8.50
N LEU A 175 -7.44 11.40 -9.38
CA LEU A 175 -7.38 10.30 -10.34
C LEU A 175 -6.22 10.46 -11.34
N GLU A 176 -6.06 11.65 -11.93
CA GLU A 176 -4.96 11.93 -12.86
C GLU A 176 -3.59 11.79 -12.18
N LYS A 177 -3.47 12.16 -10.90
CA LYS A 177 -2.25 11.94 -10.11
C LYS A 177 -1.97 10.46 -9.90
N VAL A 178 -2.96 9.69 -9.44
CA VAL A 178 -2.81 8.24 -9.22
C VAL A 178 -2.39 7.55 -10.52
N LEU A 179 -3.11 7.81 -11.62
CA LEU A 179 -2.77 7.27 -12.94
C LEU A 179 -1.36 7.69 -13.37
N TYR A 180 -0.96 8.93 -13.16
CA TYR A 180 0.38 9.40 -13.51
C TYR A 180 1.47 8.65 -12.74
N TYR A 181 1.37 8.55 -11.42
CA TYR A 181 2.37 7.89 -10.58
C TYR A 181 2.43 6.38 -10.80
N GLU A 182 1.30 5.72 -10.99
CA GLU A 182 1.30 4.30 -11.32
C GLU A 182 1.90 4.05 -12.70
N THR A 183 1.47 4.80 -13.72
CA THR A 183 1.95 4.60 -15.09
C THR A 183 3.46 4.86 -15.18
N ILE A 184 3.95 5.97 -14.61
CA ILE A 184 5.38 6.32 -14.70
C ILE A 184 6.26 5.29 -13.99
N SER A 185 5.85 4.76 -12.85
CA SER A 185 6.66 3.80 -12.11
C SER A 185 6.53 2.38 -12.66
N ILE A 186 5.32 1.91 -12.96
CA ILE A 186 5.08 0.54 -13.42
C ILE A 186 5.63 0.35 -14.83
N PHE A 187 5.44 1.30 -15.75
CA PHE A 187 5.92 1.15 -17.12
C PHE A 187 7.44 1.07 -17.18
N ALA A 188 8.15 1.90 -16.40
CA ALA A 188 9.60 1.89 -16.35
C ALA A 188 10.16 0.54 -15.88
N ILE A 189 9.62 0.02 -14.77
CA ILE A 189 10.08 -1.24 -14.19
C ILE A 189 9.75 -2.40 -15.11
N THR A 190 8.52 -2.46 -15.63
CA THR A 190 8.09 -3.57 -16.49
C THR A 190 8.85 -3.59 -17.81
N ILE A 191 8.99 -2.45 -18.50
CA ILE A 191 9.72 -2.38 -19.78
C ILE A 191 11.22 -2.58 -19.56
N GLY A 192 11.79 -1.99 -18.50
CA GLY A 192 13.17 -2.24 -18.11
C GLY A 192 13.44 -3.72 -17.87
N ALA A 193 12.55 -4.39 -17.14
CA ALA A 193 12.62 -5.83 -16.92
C ALA A 193 12.52 -6.60 -18.26
N MET A 194 11.58 -6.25 -19.14
CA MET A 194 11.48 -6.88 -20.48
C MET A 194 12.77 -6.82 -21.28
N LEU A 195 13.57 -5.75 -21.14
CA LEU A 195 14.82 -5.59 -21.89
C LEU A 195 16.02 -6.37 -21.32
N VAL A 196 15.98 -6.71 -20.02
CA VAL A 196 17.14 -7.31 -19.33
C VAL A 196 16.88 -8.70 -18.75
N PHE A 197 15.63 -9.19 -18.78
CA PHE A 197 15.25 -10.41 -18.06
C PHE A 197 15.91 -11.67 -18.62
N ASP A 198 16.13 -11.75 -19.93
CA ASP A 198 16.89 -12.85 -20.56
C ASP A 198 18.33 -12.91 -20.04
N VAL A 199 19.01 -11.76 -19.98
CA VAL A 199 20.37 -11.68 -19.44
C VAL A 199 20.40 -11.91 -17.93
N LEU A 200 19.38 -11.44 -17.19
CA LEU A 200 19.23 -11.75 -15.78
C LEU A 200 19.20 -13.25 -15.52
N LEU A 201 18.49 -14.03 -16.35
CA LEU A 201 18.45 -15.49 -16.22
C LEU A 201 19.82 -16.15 -16.50
N GLN A 202 20.63 -15.57 -17.41
CA GLN A 202 21.97 -16.08 -17.74
C GLN A 202 23.01 -15.78 -16.64
N VAL A 203 22.86 -14.65 -15.94
CA VAL A 203 23.76 -14.22 -14.86
C VAL A 203 23.61 -15.07 -13.59
N ILE A 204 22.42 -15.65 -13.36
CA ILE A 204 22.16 -16.47 -12.18
C ILE A 204 22.85 -17.84 -12.34
N PRO A 205 23.77 -18.22 -11.43
CA PRO A 205 24.52 -19.47 -11.57
C PRO A 205 23.63 -20.71 -11.39
N GLY A 206 24.13 -21.87 -11.85
CA GLY A 206 23.50 -23.18 -11.64
C GLY A 206 22.47 -23.60 -12.69
N GLY A 207 22.69 -23.26 -13.96
CA GLY A 207 21.80 -23.67 -15.07
C GLY A 207 20.41 -23.02 -14.99
N TYR A 208 20.30 -21.86 -14.34
CA TYR A 208 19.02 -21.19 -14.11
C TYR A 208 18.36 -20.76 -15.43
N TYR A 209 19.17 -20.35 -16.40
CA TYR A 209 18.71 -20.06 -17.76
C TYR A 209 18.06 -21.28 -18.41
N ASP A 210 18.73 -22.42 -18.44
CA ASP A 210 18.21 -23.65 -19.06
C ASP A 210 16.89 -24.10 -18.43
N LYS A 211 16.72 -23.87 -17.13
CA LYS A 211 15.48 -24.17 -16.43
C LYS A 211 14.32 -23.25 -16.79
N TRP A 212 14.57 -21.95 -17.01
CA TRP A 212 13.51 -20.95 -17.09
C TRP A 212 13.38 -20.23 -18.43
N HIS A 213 14.29 -20.45 -19.38
CA HIS A 213 14.28 -19.78 -20.70
C HIS A 213 12.96 -20.01 -21.46
N LEU A 214 12.34 -21.19 -21.33
CA LEU A 214 11.02 -21.49 -21.92
C LEU A 214 9.89 -20.60 -21.39
N SER A 215 10.10 -19.93 -20.26
CA SER A 215 9.14 -18.99 -19.67
C SER A 215 9.23 -17.57 -20.26
N LEU A 216 10.26 -17.27 -21.06
CA LEU A 216 10.52 -15.90 -21.57
C LEU A 216 9.37 -15.36 -22.41
N THR A 217 8.85 -16.15 -23.36
CA THR A 217 7.71 -15.74 -24.20
C THR A 217 6.51 -15.38 -23.34
N SER A 218 6.17 -16.23 -22.36
CA SER A 218 5.08 -15.93 -21.44
C SER A 218 5.35 -14.72 -20.58
N PHE A 219 6.60 -14.51 -20.14
CA PHE A 219 7.00 -13.35 -19.36
C PHE A 219 6.77 -12.05 -20.14
N TYR A 220 7.11 -12.00 -21.42
CA TYR A 220 6.88 -10.81 -22.25
C TYR A 220 5.40 -10.49 -22.42
N PHE A 221 4.57 -11.49 -22.73
CA PHE A 221 3.13 -11.27 -22.90
C PHE A 221 2.39 -10.94 -21.60
N PHE A 222 2.78 -11.56 -20.48
CA PHE A 222 2.28 -11.13 -19.17
C PHE A 222 2.77 -9.72 -18.80
N SER A 223 3.99 -9.34 -19.17
CA SER A 223 4.51 -7.99 -18.93
C SER A 223 3.73 -6.95 -19.73
N LEU A 224 3.42 -7.24 -21.00
CA LEU A 224 2.52 -6.41 -21.81
C LEU A 224 1.13 -6.32 -21.18
N SER A 225 0.57 -7.45 -20.72
CA SER A 225 -0.70 -7.47 -19.99
C SER A 225 -0.65 -6.56 -18.77
N ALA A 226 0.42 -6.63 -17.97
CA ALA A 226 0.63 -5.85 -16.77
C ALA A 226 0.60 -4.33 -17.02
N LEU A 227 1.18 -3.88 -18.14
CA LEU A 227 1.10 -2.46 -18.54
C LEU A 227 -0.36 -2.02 -18.68
N PHE A 228 -1.21 -2.76 -19.39
CA PHE A 228 -2.63 -2.40 -19.54
C PHE A 228 -3.42 -2.54 -18.24
N VAL A 229 -3.12 -3.56 -17.42
CA VAL A 229 -3.76 -3.75 -16.10
C VAL A 229 -3.53 -2.56 -15.19
N SER A 230 -2.31 -2.01 -15.14
CA SER A 230 -2.01 -0.82 -14.35
C SER A 230 -2.82 0.42 -14.77
N LEU A 231 -3.32 0.47 -16.01
CA LEU A 231 -4.11 1.61 -16.48
C LEU A 231 -5.58 1.51 -16.09
N TYR A 232 -6.18 0.31 -16.06
CA TYR A 232 -7.60 0.15 -15.73
C TYR A 232 -7.86 -0.15 -14.25
N SER A 233 -6.92 -0.73 -13.50
CA SER A 233 -7.15 -1.11 -12.10
C SER A 233 -7.56 0.08 -11.20
N PRO A 234 -6.90 1.25 -11.27
CA PRO A 234 -7.34 2.45 -10.54
C PRO A 234 -8.74 2.92 -10.94
N LEU A 235 -9.16 2.66 -12.17
CA LEU A 235 -10.50 3.02 -12.67
C LEU A 235 -11.57 2.11 -12.08
N ILE A 236 -11.27 0.82 -11.91
CA ILE A 236 -12.14 -0.11 -11.16
C ILE A 236 -12.25 0.36 -9.71
N ASN A 237 -11.13 0.80 -9.11
CA ASN A 237 -11.10 1.35 -7.76
C ASN A 237 -11.96 2.63 -7.63
N LEU A 238 -11.89 3.52 -8.63
CA LEU A 238 -12.75 4.71 -8.74
C LEU A 238 -14.24 4.34 -8.78
N PHE A 239 -14.64 3.29 -9.52
CA PHE A 239 -16.04 2.87 -9.56
C PHE A 239 -16.56 2.50 -8.18
N ASN A 240 -15.76 1.76 -7.40
CA ASN A 240 -16.12 1.40 -6.04
C ASN A 240 -16.17 2.63 -5.13
N ALA A 241 -15.22 3.55 -5.25
CA ALA A 241 -15.14 4.74 -4.40
C ALA A 241 -16.30 5.73 -4.60
N VAL A 242 -16.83 5.83 -5.83
CA VAL A 242 -17.97 6.71 -6.18
C VAL A 242 -19.33 5.98 -6.04
N GLY A 243 -19.35 4.81 -5.39
CA GLY A 243 -20.57 4.04 -5.16
C GLY A 243 -21.16 3.35 -6.41
N LYS A 244 -20.41 3.29 -7.51
CA LYS A 244 -20.78 2.55 -8.75
C LYS A 244 -20.32 1.09 -8.69
N VAL A 245 -20.52 0.43 -7.54
CA VAL A 245 -20.08 -0.96 -7.28
C VAL A 245 -20.61 -1.94 -8.32
N ASN A 246 -21.84 -1.74 -8.81
CA ASN A 246 -22.44 -2.57 -9.87
C ASN A 246 -21.60 -2.58 -11.16
N LYS A 247 -20.93 -1.47 -11.50
CA LYS A 247 -20.03 -1.41 -12.67
C LYS A 247 -18.75 -2.21 -12.42
N SER A 248 -18.17 -2.10 -11.23
CA SER A 248 -17.01 -2.92 -10.83
C SER A 248 -17.35 -4.41 -10.86
N LEU A 249 -18.51 -4.81 -10.31
CA LEU A 249 -18.99 -6.20 -10.33
C LEU A 249 -19.20 -6.71 -11.76
N LEU A 250 -19.80 -5.89 -12.64
CA LEU A 250 -20.00 -6.24 -14.04
C LEU A 250 -18.66 -6.49 -14.75
N PHE A 251 -17.65 -5.64 -14.51
CA PHE A 251 -16.31 -5.85 -15.06
C PHE A 251 -15.62 -7.09 -14.48
N MET A 252 -15.77 -7.36 -13.18
CA MET A 252 -15.24 -8.59 -12.56
C MET A 252 -15.87 -9.84 -13.19
N LEU A 253 -17.20 -9.84 -13.38
CA LEU A 253 -17.91 -10.93 -14.06
C LEU A 253 -17.44 -11.07 -15.51
N TYR A 254 -17.35 -9.95 -16.24
CA TYR A 254 -16.84 -9.92 -17.61
C TYR A 254 -15.43 -10.53 -17.70
N PHE A 255 -14.49 -10.13 -16.83
CA PHE A 255 -13.14 -10.68 -16.82
C PHE A 255 -13.13 -12.17 -16.46
N THR A 256 -14.00 -12.60 -15.55
CA THR A 256 -14.12 -14.01 -15.15
C THR A 256 -14.59 -14.84 -16.34
N VAL A 257 -15.68 -14.44 -17.00
CA VAL A 257 -16.19 -15.11 -18.20
C VAL A 257 -15.13 -15.13 -19.30
N LEU A 258 -14.49 -14.00 -19.56
CA LEU A 258 -13.47 -13.88 -20.61
C LEU A 258 -12.26 -14.79 -20.34
N THR A 259 -11.86 -14.93 -19.07
CA THR A 259 -10.79 -15.85 -18.64
C THR A 259 -11.12 -17.29 -19.01
N TRP A 260 -12.32 -17.76 -18.65
CA TRP A 260 -12.75 -19.14 -18.89
C TRP A 260 -13.13 -19.42 -20.34
N VAL A 261 -13.47 -18.41 -21.13
CA VAL A 261 -13.78 -18.55 -22.57
C VAL A 261 -12.51 -18.51 -23.42
N LEU A 262 -11.53 -17.63 -23.11
CA LEU A 262 -10.33 -17.47 -23.94
C LEU A 262 -9.22 -18.47 -23.62
N ILE A 263 -9.02 -18.83 -22.36
CA ILE A 263 -7.84 -19.64 -21.98
C ILE A 263 -7.89 -21.05 -22.57
N PRO A 264 -8.98 -21.84 -22.47
CA PRO A 264 -9.02 -23.19 -23.03
C PRO A 264 -8.69 -23.28 -24.53
N PRO A 265 -9.29 -22.48 -25.44
CA PRO A 265 -8.94 -22.55 -26.86
C PRO A 265 -7.51 -22.06 -27.13
N MET A 266 -7.01 -21.06 -26.39
CA MET A 266 -5.63 -20.61 -26.54
C MET A 266 -4.63 -21.70 -26.13
N ILE A 267 -4.95 -22.51 -25.12
CA ILE A 267 -4.13 -23.66 -24.74
C ILE A 267 -4.06 -24.70 -25.86
N VAL A 268 -5.20 -24.98 -26.52
CA VAL A 268 -5.25 -25.93 -27.62
C VAL A 268 -4.44 -25.43 -28.83
N LEU A 269 -4.52 -24.14 -29.14
CA LEU A 269 -3.86 -23.55 -30.32
C LEU A 269 -2.37 -23.27 -30.12
N PHE A 270 -1.95 -22.84 -28.93
CA PHE A 270 -0.60 -22.31 -28.68
C PHE A 270 0.11 -23.00 -27.51
N GLY A 271 -0.44 -24.10 -26.99
CA GLY A 271 0.06 -24.77 -25.79
C GLY A 271 0.00 -23.86 -24.56
N TYR A 272 0.91 -24.07 -23.60
CA TYR A 272 0.93 -23.29 -22.36
C TYR A 272 1.18 -21.79 -22.57
N GLN A 273 1.84 -21.40 -23.67
CA GLN A 273 2.07 -19.98 -24.01
C GLN A 273 0.77 -19.27 -24.38
N GLY A 274 -0.25 -20.01 -24.84
CA GLY A 274 -1.58 -19.48 -25.10
C GLY A 274 -2.22 -18.80 -23.89
N ILE A 275 -1.84 -19.20 -22.67
CA ILE A 275 -2.32 -18.57 -21.44
C ILE A 275 -1.85 -17.12 -21.37
N SER A 276 -0.56 -16.86 -21.60
CA SER A 276 -0.04 -15.49 -21.61
C SER A 276 -0.63 -14.65 -22.74
N TYR A 277 -0.92 -15.25 -23.89
CA TYR A 277 -1.59 -14.55 -25.01
C TYR A 277 -3.03 -14.18 -24.64
N ALA A 278 -3.77 -15.10 -24.00
CA ALA A 278 -5.10 -14.83 -23.49
C ALA A 278 -5.09 -13.66 -22.49
N PHE A 279 -4.16 -13.66 -21.53
CA PHE A 279 -4.03 -12.55 -20.55
C PHE A 279 -3.69 -11.21 -21.21
N PHE A 280 -2.88 -11.20 -22.25
CA PHE A 280 -2.62 -9.99 -23.02
C PHE A 280 -3.89 -9.51 -23.74
N ILE A 281 -4.60 -10.39 -24.45
CA ILE A 281 -5.85 -10.05 -25.15
C ILE A 281 -6.90 -9.51 -24.16
N MET A 282 -7.06 -10.17 -23.00
CA MET A 282 -7.96 -9.72 -21.93
C MET A 282 -7.61 -8.34 -21.40
N SER A 283 -6.32 -7.99 -21.35
CA SER A 283 -5.88 -6.69 -20.85
C SER A 283 -6.29 -5.53 -21.76
N LEU A 284 -6.54 -5.80 -23.05
CA LEU A 284 -7.04 -4.80 -24.01
C LEU A 284 -8.46 -4.31 -23.67
N SER A 285 -9.19 -5.03 -22.80
CA SER A 285 -10.44 -4.54 -22.22
C SER A 285 -10.27 -3.24 -21.41
N PHE A 286 -9.03 -2.79 -21.16
CA PHE A 286 -8.70 -1.43 -20.72
C PHE A 286 -9.53 -0.36 -21.46
N PHE A 287 -9.68 -0.45 -22.78
CA PHE A 287 -10.42 0.55 -23.55
C PHE A 287 -11.90 0.65 -23.13
N LEU A 288 -12.51 -0.47 -22.75
CA LEU A 288 -13.89 -0.51 -22.26
C LEU A 288 -13.99 0.12 -20.87
N VAL A 289 -13.06 -0.20 -19.97
CA VAL A 289 -13.02 0.37 -18.62
C VAL A 289 -12.77 1.88 -18.69
N LEU A 290 -11.84 2.32 -19.54
CA LEU A 290 -11.55 3.73 -19.77
C LEU A 290 -12.78 4.49 -20.27
N LYS A 291 -13.51 3.91 -21.24
CA LYS A 291 -14.75 4.50 -21.78
C LYS A 291 -15.79 4.70 -20.68
N GLU A 292 -15.98 3.71 -19.79
CA GLU A 292 -16.91 3.84 -18.66
C GLU A 292 -16.41 4.84 -17.61
N ALA A 293 -15.10 4.93 -17.36
CA ALA A 293 -14.52 5.88 -16.42
C ALA A 293 -14.64 7.33 -16.87
N ILE A 294 -14.43 7.62 -18.16
CA ILE A 294 -14.58 8.97 -18.73
C ILE A 294 -16.02 9.49 -18.59
N LYS A 295 -17.02 8.60 -18.58
CA LYS A 295 -18.42 8.97 -18.33
C LYS A 295 -18.66 9.43 -16.90
N ILE A 296 -17.87 8.97 -15.94
CA ILE A 296 -17.99 9.33 -14.52
C ILE A 296 -17.15 10.59 -14.23
N VAL A 297 -15.89 10.60 -14.67
CA VAL A 297 -14.96 11.70 -14.46
C VAL A 297 -14.30 12.06 -15.78
N ARG A 298 -14.39 13.33 -16.21
CA ARG A 298 -13.74 13.80 -17.44
C ARG A 298 -12.24 14.09 -17.21
N PHE A 299 -11.41 13.06 -17.30
CA PHE A 299 -9.95 13.14 -17.21
C PHE A 299 -9.26 12.88 -18.55
N SER A 300 -7.98 13.25 -18.65
CA SER A 300 -7.16 12.99 -19.83
C SER A 300 -5.87 12.25 -19.48
N MET A 301 -5.61 11.13 -20.16
CA MET A 301 -4.35 10.39 -20.04
C MET A 301 -3.31 10.83 -21.08
N ARG A 302 -3.65 11.75 -22.00
CA ARG A 302 -2.77 12.11 -23.12
C ARG A 302 -1.45 12.70 -22.66
N SER A 303 -1.50 13.60 -21.67
CA SER A 303 -0.29 14.22 -21.11
C SER A 303 0.56 13.20 -20.35
N VAL A 304 -0.09 12.30 -19.60
CA VAL A 304 0.56 11.20 -18.86
C VAL A 304 1.30 10.28 -19.83
N LEU A 305 0.59 9.74 -20.82
CA LEU A 305 1.15 8.80 -21.79
C LEU A 305 2.28 9.46 -22.58
N ARG A 306 2.10 10.68 -23.09
CA ARG A 306 3.17 11.40 -23.80
C ARG A 306 4.43 11.53 -22.96
N ASP A 307 4.30 11.90 -21.69
CA ASP A 307 5.46 12.09 -20.83
C ASP A 307 6.18 10.78 -20.52
N VAL A 308 5.41 9.71 -20.28
CA VAL A 308 5.93 8.36 -20.07
C VAL A 308 6.60 7.83 -21.34
N PHE A 309 5.98 7.98 -22.51
CA PHE A 309 6.55 7.52 -23.79
C PHE A 309 7.91 8.18 -24.07
N VAL A 310 8.06 9.50 -23.86
CA VAL A 310 9.34 10.18 -24.06
C VAL A 310 10.43 9.67 -23.10
N ALA A 311 10.08 9.44 -21.82
CA ALA A 311 11.04 8.90 -20.86
C ALA A 311 11.42 7.44 -21.17
N LEU A 312 10.45 6.63 -21.62
CA LEU A 312 10.67 5.25 -22.02
C LEU A 312 11.52 5.13 -23.28
N THR A 313 11.28 5.94 -24.31
CA THR A 313 12.09 5.87 -25.54
C THR A 313 13.55 6.19 -25.26
N ALA A 314 13.84 7.17 -24.40
CA ALA A 314 15.19 7.48 -23.97
C ALA A 314 15.82 6.31 -23.19
N MET A 315 15.08 5.70 -22.25
CA MET A 315 15.54 4.53 -21.50
C MET A 315 15.84 3.33 -22.41
N ILE A 316 14.90 3.01 -23.33
CA ILE A 316 15.04 1.91 -24.29
C ILE A 316 16.26 2.15 -25.18
N ALA A 317 16.44 3.36 -25.71
CA ALA A 317 17.58 3.69 -26.56
C ALA A 317 18.92 3.45 -25.85
N VAL A 318 19.04 3.84 -24.59
CA VAL A 318 20.25 3.64 -23.79
C VAL A 318 20.48 2.16 -23.49
N ILE A 319 19.46 1.41 -23.09
CA ILE A 319 19.61 -0.02 -22.79
C ILE A 319 19.95 -0.82 -24.06
N VAL A 320 19.34 -0.48 -25.20
CA VAL A 320 19.65 -1.10 -26.50
C VAL A 320 21.06 -0.74 -26.94
N PHE A 321 21.48 0.52 -26.80
CA PHE A 321 22.86 0.92 -27.10
C PHE A 321 23.87 0.15 -26.24
N LEU A 322 23.64 0.07 -24.92
CA LEU A 322 24.47 -0.74 -24.03
C LEU A 322 24.46 -2.22 -24.42
N ARG A 323 23.33 -2.73 -24.91
CA ARG A 323 23.20 -4.11 -25.37
C ARG A 323 24.09 -4.37 -26.59
N LEU A 324 24.10 -3.45 -27.54
CA LEU A 324 24.93 -3.56 -28.75
C LEU A 324 26.43 -3.41 -28.47
N VAL A 325 26.82 -2.66 -27.43
CA VAL A 325 28.24 -2.40 -27.13
C VAL A 325 28.84 -3.45 -26.20
N LEU A 326 28.09 -3.96 -25.21
CA LEU A 326 28.64 -4.78 -24.12
C LEU A 326 28.44 -6.29 -24.30
N LEU A 327 27.46 -6.74 -25.10
CA LEU A 327 27.14 -8.17 -25.21
C LEU A 327 27.92 -8.95 -26.29
N ASP A 328 28.86 -8.31 -27.00
CA ASP A 328 29.75 -9.02 -27.94
C ASP A 328 30.72 -9.98 -27.23
N THR A 329 30.81 -9.94 -25.89
CA THR A 329 31.60 -10.90 -25.10
C THR A 329 30.79 -11.51 -23.94
N LEU A 330 30.75 -12.85 -23.87
CA LEU A 330 30.01 -13.62 -22.84
C LEU A 330 30.45 -13.31 -21.39
N GLU A 331 31.67 -12.81 -21.19
CA GLU A 331 32.19 -12.44 -19.86
C GLU A 331 31.52 -11.18 -19.27
N GLN A 332 30.80 -10.39 -20.07
CA GLN A 332 30.25 -9.10 -19.66
C GLN A 332 28.76 -9.11 -19.29
N SER A 333 28.07 -10.25 -19.28
CA SER A 333 26.63 -10.31 -18.99
C SER A 333 26.22 -9.68 -17.65
N PHE A 334 27.05 -9.83 -16.61
CA PHE A 334 26.84 -9.16 -15.32
C PHE A 334 27.06 -7.64 -15.41
N ALA A 335 28.13 -7.21 -16.08
CA ALA A 335 28.44 -5.80 -16.27
C ALA A 335 27.36 -5.09 -17.10
N TYR A 336 26.88 -5.73 -18.18
CA TYR A 336 25.74 -5.25 -18.97
C TYR A 336 24.49 -5.11 -18.09
N LEU A 337 24.15 -6.12 -17.30
CA LEU A 337 22.96 -6.08 -16.44
C LEU A 337 23.01 -4.87 -15.48
N VAL A 338 24.16 -4.68 -14.81
CA VAL A 338 24.36 -3.55 -13.90
C VAL A 338 24.30 -2.23 -14.65
N ALA A 339 25.00 -2.10 -15.78
CA ALA A 339 25.00 -0.88 -16.60
C ALA A 339 23.60 -0.55 -17.14
N ALA A 340 22.86 -1.53 -17.63
CA ALA A 340 21.50 -1.36 -18.16
C ALA A 340 20.54 -0.87 -17.07
N ILE A 341 20.61 -1.45 -15.86
CA ILE A 341 19.77 -1.02 -14.73
C ILE A 341 20.15 0.38 -14.27
N VAL A 342 21.44 0.66 -14.09
CA VAL A 342 21.92 1.96 -13.56
C VAL A 342 21.73 3.07 -14.58
N CYS A 343 22.20 2.91 -15.81
CA CYS A 343 22.09 3.94 -16.85
C CYS A 343 20.65 4.09 -17.33
N GLY A 344 19.95 2.99 -17.60
CA GLY A 344 18.56 3.02 -18.03
C GLY A 344 17.65 3.62 -16.95
N GLY A 345 17.77 3.14 -15.71
CA GLY A 345 17.04 3.68 -14.56
C GLY A 345 17.38 5.15 -14.30
N GLY A 346 18.66 5.51 -14.35
CA GLY A 346 19.12 6.88 -14.17
C GLY A 346 18.56 7.85 -15.22
N VAL A 347 18.58 7.48 -16.50
CA VAL A 347 18.03 8.29 -17.61
C VAL A 347 16.52 8.42 -17.48
N TYR A 348 15.82 7.35 -17.09
CA TYR A 348 14.38 7.39 -16.87
C TYR A 348 14.01 8.33 -15.72
N ILE A 349 14.71 8.19 -14.58
CA ILE A 349 14.49 9.01 -13.38
C ILE A 349 14.81 10.48 -13.68
N ALA A 350 15.91 10.78 -14.36
CA ALA A 350 16.30 12.14 -14.71
C ALA A 350 15.25 12.83 -15.60
N ASN A 351 14.79 12.16 -16.66
CA ASN A 351 13.74 12.68 -17.55
C ASN A 351 12.40 12.89 -16.82
N SER A 352 12.02 11.89 -16.02
CA SER A 352 10.80 11.96 -15.21
C SER A 352 10.87 13.09 -14.18
N TRP A 353 12.00 13.24 -13.51
CA TRP A 353 12.25 14.28 -12.51
C TRP A 353 12.19 15.69 -13.10
N TYR A 354 12.85 15.91 -14.25
CA TYR A 354 12.83 17.18 -14.96
C TYR A 354 11.40 17.63 -15.29
N LYS A 355 10.57 16.69 -15.76
CA LYS A 355 9.17 16.97 -16.08
C LYS A 355 8.27 17.15 -14.85
N ILE A 356 8.53 16.42 -13.77
CA ILE A 356 7.79 16.59 -12.50
C ILE A 356 8.08 17.95 -11.89
N LYS A 357 9.34 18.40 -11.91
CA LYS A 357 9.78 19.69 -11.39
C LYS A 357 9.13 20.88 -12.11
N GLY A 358 8.78 20.70 -13.39
CA GLY A 358 8.07 21.70 -14.19
C GLY A 358 6.55 21.80 -13.93
N ARG A 359 5.97 20.92 -13.09
CA ARG A 359 4.54 20.97 -12.74
C ARG A 359 4.34 21.52 -11.32
N ALA A 360 3.22 22.22 -11.10
CA ALA A 360 2.76 22.70 -9.77
C ALA A 360 2.74 21.60 -8.68
N LEU A 361 2.71 20.32 -9.11
CA LEU A 361 2.83 19.13 -8.28
C LEU A 361 4.14 19.02 -7.48
N TYR A 362 5.28 19.48 -8.01
CA TYR A 362 6.54 19.48 -7.24
C TYR A 362 6.44 20.43 -6.05
N GLY A 363 5.80 21.60 -6.25
CA GLY A 363 5.48 22.54 -5.17
C GLY A 363 4.63 21.87 -4.10
N GLU A 364 3.52 21.24 -4.48
CA GLU A 364 2.64 20.55 -3.53
C GLU A 364 3.34 19.41 -2.76
N VAL A 365 4.19 18.60 -3.42
CA VAL A 365 4.93 17.51 -2.76
C VAL A 365 6.00 18.07 -1.83
N VAL A 366 6.77 19.06 -2.27
CA VAL A 366 7.78 19.72 -1.43
C VAL A 366 7.13 20.45 -0.26
N ASP A 367 5.99 21.10 -0.47
CA ASP A 367 5.24 21.78 0.58
C ASP A 367 4.61 20.78 1.55
N LEU A 368 4.13 19.63 1.07
CA LEU A 368 3.73 18.52 1.93
C LEU A 368 4.90 17.98 2.76
N PHE A 369 6.06 17.75 2.15
CA PHE A 369 7.24 17.26 2.86
C PHE A 369 7.77 18.30 3.86
N LYS A 370 7.77 19.58 3.51
CA LYS A 370 8.11 20.68 4.42
C LYS A 370 7.12 20.77 5.57
N LYS A 371 5.82 20.82 5.27
CA LYS A 371 4.74 20.87 6.27
C LYS A 371 4.81 19.66 7.21
N TYR A 372 4.97 18.46 6.65
CA TYR A 372 5.10 17.22 7.43
C TYR A 372 6.37 17.21 8.30
N LYS A 373 7.53 17.65 7.77
CA LYS A 373 8.79 17.73 8.53
C LYS A 373 8.70 18.76 9.66
N THR A 374 8.10 19.92 9.40
CA THR A 374 7.88 20.97 10.40
C THR A 374 6.98 20.46 11.53
N HIS A 375 5.82 19.87 11.22
CA HIS A 375 4.87 19.36 12.23
C HIS A 375 5.33 18.08 12.95
N MET A 376 6.26 17.30 12.39
CA MET A 376 6.90 16.18 13.10
C MET A 376 7.83 16.66 14.23
N SER A 377 8.39 17.86 14.08
CA SER A 377 9.33 18.44 15.04
C SER A 377 8.65 19.29 16.12
N SER A 378 7.50 19.91 15.80
CA SER A 378 6.76 20.80 16.70
C SER A 378 5.74 20.08 17.57
N ILE A 379 5.36 20.73 18.67
CA ILE A 379 4.33 20.28 19.62
C ILE A 379 3.02 21.02 19.34
N ALA A 380 1.91 20.27 19.25
CA ALA A 380 0.57 20.86 19.33
C ALA A 380 0.16 21.00 20.79
N VAL A 381 -0.10 22.23 21.22
CA VAL A 381 -0.66 22.55 22.54
C VAL A 381 -2.16 22.74 22.37
N ILE A 382 -2.97 22.00 23.12
CA ILE A 382 -4.42 22.01 22.98
C ILE A 382 -5.02 22.46 24.31
N THR A 383 -5.83 23.51 24.25
CA THR A 383 -6.57 24.04 25.41
C THR A 383 -8.03 24.28 25.03
N VAL A 384 -8.90 24.32 26.04
CA VAL A 384 -10.32 24.62 25.89
C VAL A 384 -10.61 25.88 26.67
N ASN A 385 -11.29 26.84 26.04
CA ASN A 385 -11.77 28.04 26.68
C ASN A 385 -13.29 27.98 26.90
N TYR A 386 -13.74 28.38 28.08
CA TYR A 386 -15.14 28.62 28.40
C TYR A 386 -15.27 29.90 29.22
N LYS A 387 -15.64 31.00 28.56
CA LYS A 387 -15.86 32.34 29.16
C LYS A 387 -14.68 32.93 29.96
N ASN A 388 -13.48 32.35 29.89
CA ASN A 388 -12.29 32.79 30.62
C ASN A 388 -11.19 33.26 29.63
N TYR A 389 -11.47 34.37 28.96
CA TYR A 389 -10.58 34.93 27.93
C TYR A 389 -9.29 35.51 28.50
N SER A 390 -9.34 36.12 29.70
CA SER A 390 -8.16 36.63 30.41
C SER A 390 -7.12 35.52 30.63
N ASP A 391 -7.55 34.40 31.19
CA ASP A 391 -6.67 33.27 31.52
C ASP A 391 -6.06 32.69 30.24
N THR A 392 -6.90 32.55 29.19
CA THR A 392 -6.48 32.06 27.89
C THR A 392 -5.42 32.97 27.25
N GLU A 393 -5.56 34.29 27.40
CA GLU A 393 -4.57 35.26 26.92
C GLU A 393 -3.26 35.17 27.70
N GLU A 394 -3.33 35.05 29.03
CA GLU A 394 -2.15 34.86 29.88
C GLU A 394 -1.39 33.56 29.56
N LEU A 395 -2.11 32.46 29.32
CA LEU A 395 -1.54 31.20 28.84
C LEU A 395 -0.78 31.44 27.53
N ILE A 396 -1.43 32.05 26.52
CA ILE A 396 -0.80 32.32 25.21
C ILE A 396 0.43 33.23 25.37
N ALA A 397 0.34 34.26 26.22
CA ALA A 397 1.44 35.16 26.53
C ALA A 397 2.61 34.42 27.20
N SER A 398 2.35 33.44 28.08
CA SER A 398 3.41 32.62 28.68
C SER A 398 4.15 31.76 27.64
N PHE A 399 3.44 31.27 26.62
CA PHE A 399 4.06 30.57 25.48
C PHE A 399 4.89 31.50 24.60
N SER A 400 4.49 32.77 24.45
CA SER A 400 5.27 33.76 23.70
C SER A 400 6.68 34.00 24.28
N LYS A 401 6.92 33.61 25.55
CA LYS A 401 8.22 33.71 26.24
C LYS A 401 9.09 32.44 26.16
N GLN A 402 8.64 31.38 25.46
CA GLN A 402 9.40 30.13 25.35
C GLN A 402 10.72 30.31 24.60
N THR A 403 11.77 29.63 25.07
CA THR A 403 13.07 29.53 24.40
C THR A 403 13.00 28.72 23.11
N ASN A 404 12.16 27.69 23.09
CA ASN A 404 11.87 26.89 21.89
C ASN A 404 10.53 27.31 21.28
N LYS A 405 10.58 27.85 20.06
CA LYS A 405 9.40 28.31 19.30
C LYS A 405 8.70 27.24 18.47
N ASN A 406 9.13 25.97 18.55
CA ASN A 406 8.53 24.87 17.80
C ASN A 406 7.26 24.33 18.49
N TYR A 407 6.26 25.18 18.62
CA TYR A 407 4.94 24.82 19.13
C TYR A 407 3.85 25.53 18.32
N HIS A 408 2.63 25.01 18.40
CA HIS A 408 1.43 25.67 17.88
C HIS A 408 0.27 25.41 18.84
N ILE A 409 -0.51 26.44 19.13
CA ILE A 409 -1.58 26.39 20.13
C ILE A 409 -2.93 26.30 19.42
N TYR A 410 -3.73 25.31 19.79
CA TYR A 410 -5.12 25.15 19.39
C TYR A 410 -6.00 25.53 20.57
N VAL A 411 -6.73 26.64 20.44
CA VAL A 411 -7.69 27.12 21.44
C VAL A 411 -9.08 26.73 20.95
N VAL A 412 -9.72 25.80 21.66
CA VAL A 412 -11.09 25.37 21.38
C VAL A 412 -12.03 26.19 22.26
N ASP A 413 -12.68 27.18 21.69
CA ASP A 413 -13.67 27.99 22.38
C ASP A 413 -15.04 27.32 22.34
N VAL A 414 -15.54 26.94 23.52
CA VAL A 414 -16.88 26.34 23.71
C VAL A 414 -17.85 27.32 24.37
N SER A 415 -17.53 28.62 24.36
CA SER A 415 -18.37 29.67 24.91
C SER A 415 -19.60 29.93 24.01
N PRO A 416 -20.78 30.22 24.58
CA PRO A 416 -21.99 30.51 23.80
C PRO A 416 -21.87 31.74 22.90
N GLN A 417 -21.06 32.72 23.31
CA GLN A 417 -20.73 33.93 22.56
C GLN A 417 -19.22 34.11 22.58
N PRO A 418 -18.50 33.67 21.54
CA PRO A 418 -17.04 33.79 21.47
C PRO A 418 -16.58 35.25 21.43
N GLU A 419 -15.71 35.64 22.36
CA GLU A 419 -15.05 36.94 22.33
C GLU A 419 -13.77 36.93 21.48
N SER A 420 -13.36 38.10 21.01
CA SER A 420 -12.16 38.25 20.20
C SER A 420 -10.90 38.34 21.07
N LEU A 421 -10.07 37.30 21.05
CA LEU A 421 -8.69 37.36 21.56
C LEU A 421 -7.76 38.09 20.55
N PRO A 422 -6.54 38.52 20.95
CA PRO A 422 -5.53 39.08 20.04
C PRO A 422 -4.98 38.07 19.03
N ASP A 423 -4.76 38.48 17.78
CA ASP A 423 -4.28 37.55 16.73
C ASP A 423 -2.79 37.22 16.92
N TYR A 424 -2.51 35.93 17.16
CA TYR A 424 -1.15 35.42 17.36
C TYR A 424 -0.83 34.42 16.24
N LYS A 425 0.31 34.62 15.56
CA LYS A 425 0.75 33.78 14.41
C LYS A 425 0.82 32.26 14.71
N GLN A 426 0.99 31.87 15.97
CA GLN A 426 1.15 30.48 16.41
C GLN A 426 -0.10 29.92 17.10
N VAL A 427 -1.26 30.57 16.95
CA VAL A 427 -2.52 30.19 17.58
C VAL A 427 -3.59 29.96 16.52
N THR A 428 -4.26 28.82 16.60
CA THR A 428 -5.47 28.54 15.82
C THR A 428 -6.66 28.45 16.77
N ARG A 429 -7.71 29.20 16.46
CA ARG A 429 -8.95 29.19 17.23
C ARG A 429 -10.01 28.35 16.56
N ILE A 430 -10.77 27.62 17.36
CA ILE A 430 -11.82 26.71 16.91
C ILE A 430 -13.05 26.98 17.76
N ASN A 431 -14.13 27.40 17.13
CA ASN A 431 -15.42 27.50 17.81
C ASN A 431 -16.09 26.13 17.77
N ALA A 432 -16.48 25.60 18.92
CA ALA A 432 -17.11 24.29 19.06
C ALA A 432 -18.34 24.36 19.98
N GLU A 433 -19.29 23.45 19.77
CA GLU A 433 -20.43 23.32 20.68
C GLU A 433 -19.98 22.88 22.08
N ASN A 434 -20.59 23.45 23.11
CA ASN A 434 -20.33 23.04 24.49
C ASN A 434 -20.94 21.67 24.80
N ARG A 435 -20.13 20.62 24.61
CA ARG A 435 -20.44 19.24 25.04
C ARG A 435 -19.48 18.74 26.13
N GLY A 436 -18.93 19.67 26.91
CA GLY A 436 -17.98 19.42 28.00
C GLY A 436 -16.50 19.49 27.59
N TYR A 437 -15.63 19.61 28.59
CA TYR A 437 -14.19 19.85 28.43
C TYR A 437 -13.47 18.76 27.60
N ALA A 438 -13.78 17.48 27.85
CA ALA A 438 -13.19 16.37 27.09
C ALA A 438 -13.57 16.41 25.60
N PHE A 439 -14.78 16.86 25.26
CA PHE A 439 -15.20 17.03 23.87
C PHE A 439 -14.41 18.17 23.20
N GLY A 440 -14.18 19.27 23.91
CA GLY A 440 -13.32 20.37 23.45
C GLY A 440 -11.91 19.88 23.14
N LEU A 441 -11.24 19.20 24.09
CA LEU A 441 -9.89 18.65 23.87
C LEU A 441 -9.82 17.69 22.68
N ASN A 442 -10.80 16.79 22.54
CA ASN A 442 -10.87 15.86 21.42
C ASN A 442 -11.10 16.57 20.07
N THR A 443 -11.75 17.74 20.08
CA THR A 443 -11.97 18.53 18.87
C THR A 443 -10.67 19.22 18.44
N GLY A 444 -9.95 19.85 19.37
CA GLY A 444 -8.63 20.41 19.10
C GLY A 444 -7.60 19.35 18.70
N TYR A 445 -7.63 18.19 19.36
CA TYR A 445 -6.78 17.05 19.01
C TYR A 445 -6.99 16.58 17.56
N ARG A 446 -8.24 16.36 17.15
CA ARG A 446 -8.56 15.92 15.79
C ARG A 446 -8.09 16.90 14.74
N LEU A 447 -8.17 18.21 15.00
CA LEU A 447 -7.66 19.21 14.07
C LEU A 447 -6.13 19.21 14.01
N ALA A 448 -5.47 19.17 15.17
CA ALA A 448 -4.01 19.08 15.23
C ALA A 448 -3.46 17.80 14.55
N GLU A 449 -4.18 16.68 14.69
CA GLU A 449 -3.87 15.43 13.99
C GLU A 449 -4.07 15.56 12.47
N GLN A 450 -5.15 16.22 12.03
CA GLN A 450 -5.37 16.53 10.61
C GLN A 450 -4.30 17.45 10.02
N ASP A 451 -3.77 18.37 10.82
CA ASP A 451 -2.66 19.25 10.43
C ASP A 451 -1.28 18.54 10.43
N GLY A 452 -1.21 17.30 10.94
CA GLY A 452 -0.04 16.43 10.85
C GLY A 452 0.91 16.47 12.04
N TYR A 453 0.48 17.02 13.18
CA TYR A 453 1.26 16.97 14.42
C TYR A 453 1.34 15.53 14.97
N LYS A 454 2.43 15.19 15.68
CA LYS A 454 2.60 13.87 16.33
C LYS A 454 2.89 13.94 17.84
N LYS A 455 3.07 15.14 18.37
CA LYS A 455 3.36 15.40 19.77
C LYS A 455 2.31 16.36 20.30
N TYR A 456 1.66 15.98 21.38
CA TYR A 456 0.53 16.72 21.92
C TYR A 456 0.73 17.04 23.39
N VAL A 457 0.30 18.23 23.76
CA VAL A 457 0.21 18.69 25.15
C VAL A 457 -1.20 19.20 25.36
N PHE A 458 -1.91 18.62 26.31
CA PHE A 458 -3.19 19.14 26.79
C PHE A 458 -2.93 19.94 28.05
N ILE A 459 -3.43 21.16 28.07
CA ILE A 459 -3.22 22.12 29.16
C ILE A 459 -4.54 22.84 29.44
N ASN A 460 -4.81 23.11 30.72
CA ASN A 460 -5.91 24.00 31.07
C ASN A 460 -5.56 25.44 30.68
N ASN A 461 -6.57 26.28 30.47
CA ASN A 461 -6.41 27.68 30.10
C ASN A 461 -5.91 28.57 31.26
N ASP A 462 -6.01 28.12 32.51
CA ASP A 462 -5.57 28.80 33.73
C ASP A 462 -4.11 28.52 34.14
N VAL A 463 -3.32 27.89 33.26
CA VAL A 463 -1.95 27.46 33.58
C VAL A 463 -0.92 28.41 32.96
N LEU A 464 0.06 28.82 33.75
CA LEU A 464 1.25 29.53 33.26
C LEU A 464 2.42 28.55 33.10
N VAL A 465 3.09 28.57 31.94
CA VAL A 465 4.22 27.69 31.66
C VAL A 465 5.57 28.39 31.82
N ALA A 466 6.57 27.67 32.35
CA ALA A 466 7.96 28.14 32.45
C ALA A 466 8.62 28.26 31.05
N GLN A 467 9.63 29.12 30.88
CA GLN A 467 10.22 29.46 29.57
C GLN A 467 10.87 28.28 28.83
N ASP A 468 11.19 27.19 29.52
CA ASP A 468 11.78 25.97 28.97
C ASP A 468 10.74 24.86 28.71
N PHE A 469 9.46 25.11 29.00
CA PHE A 469 8.39 24.12 28.96
C PHE A 469 8.32 23.33 27.65
N VAL A 470 8.40 24.00 26.50
CA VAL A 470 8.33 23.33 25.18
C VAL A 470 9.51 22.38 24.97
N ALA A 471 10.71 22.76 25.40
CA ALA A 471 11.89 21.90 25.32
C ALA A 471 11.79 20.69 26.27
N SER A 472 11.35 20.94 27.51
CA SER A 472 11.15 19.92 28.55
C SER A 472 10.04 18.93 28.17
N ALA A 473 8.91 19.42 27.65
CA ALA A 473 7.82 18.60 27.14
C ALA A 473 8.26 17.75 25.93
N THR A 474 9.02 18.33 25.00
CA THR A 474 9.56 17.60 23.84
C THR A 474 10.45 16.43 24.28
N THR A 475 11.34 16.70 25.24
CA THR A 475 12.28 15.70 25.78
C THR A 475 11.54 14.61 26.55
N SER A 476 10.53 14.98 27.36
CA SER A 476 9.70 14.04 28.09
C SER A 476 8.90 13.11 27.16
N ILE A 477 8.30 13.65 26.09
CA ILE A 477 7.54 12.87 25.10
C ILE A 477 8.46 11.91 24.33
N ALA A 478 9.72 12.30 24.10
CA ALA A 478 10.71 11.45 23.44
C ALA A 478 11.19 10.30 24.33
N THR A 479 11.43 10.56 25.62
CA THR A 479 11.95 9.58 26.60
C THR A 479 10.87 8.62 27.11
N HIS A 480 9.61 9.05 27.17
CA HIS A 480 8.50 8.27 27.70
C HIS A 480 7.32 8.16 26.70
N PRO A 481 7.50 7.51 25.54
CA PRO A 481 6.51 7.54 24.45
C PRO A 481 5.19 6.80 24.77
N SER A 482 5.17 5.90 25.76
CA SER A 482 4.00 5.04 26.07
C SER A 482 3.24 5.45 27.34
N LYS A 483 3.72 6.44 28.11
CA LYS A 483 3.09 6.87 29.37
C LYS A 483 2.76 8.37 29.31
N PRO A 484 1.52 8.79 29.59
CA PRO A 484 1.21 10.21 29.70
C PRO A 484 1.95 10.80 30.91
N TYR A 485 2.77 11.83 30.68
CA TYR A 485 3.35 12.60 31.77
C TYR A 485 2.24 13.50 32.36
N ARG A 486 1.93 13.30 33.64
CA ARG A 486 0.95 14.09 34.40
C ARG A 486 1.66 14.90 35.47
N ARG A 487 1.64 16.21 35.32
CA ARG A 487 1.74 17.17 36.43
C ARG A 487 0.32 17.72 36.66
N GLN A 488 -0.04 18.15 37.87
CA GLN A 488 -1.36 18.75 38.12
C GLN A 488 -1.67 19.76 37.00
N ASN A 489 -2.78 19.54 36.28
CA ASN A 489 -3.28 20.34 35.15
C ASN A 489 -2.54 20.24 33.78
N ILE A 490 -1.60 19.31 33.58
CA ILE A 490 -0.89 19.13 32.30
C ILE A 490 -0.81 17.64 31.92
N ILE A 491 -1.17 17.31 30.68
CA ILE A 491 -1.07 15.95 30.12
C ILE A 491 -0.27 15.99 28.81
N CYS A 492 0.93 15.39 28.80
CA CYS A 492 1.74 15.24 27.57
C CYS A 492 1.64 13.83 27.03
N LYS A 493 1.47 13.65 25.71
CA LYS A 493 1.37 12.32 25.08
C LYS A 493 1.98 12.29 23.67
N ARG A 494 2.66 11.18 23.36
CA ARG A 494 2.99 10.75 21.99
C ARG A 494 1.95 9.72 21.55
N VAL A 495 1.35 9.89 20.37
CA VAL A 495 0.39 8.92 19.81
C VAL A 495 1.09 8.05 18.78
#